data_AF-A0A9P3ZLJ4-F1
#
_entry.id   AF-A0A9P3ZLJ4-F1
#
_cell.length_a   1.000
_cell.length_b   1.000
_cell.length_c   1.000
_cell.angle_alpha   90.00
_cell.angle_beta   90.00
_cell.angle_gamma   90.00
#
_symmetry.space_group_name_H-M   'P 1'
#
loop_
_entity.id
_entity.type
_entity.pdbx_description
1 polymer ?
#
loop_
_entity_poly.entity_id
_entity_poly.type
_entity_poly.pdbx_seq_one_letter_code
_entity_poly.pdbx_strand_id
1 'polypeptide(L)'
;MKRYLTLLLSLLFVLPLPAQSRREALLEYQARRRQAYTEFRDNYRKACADFMRKRWEAFRAEAPVPVPERREPDVPVMKHPDVPSAPTQDRMPYDKVFGLPGPAPEKPDAPGIAETPVQRGKPAAEKGAGDNGAQQGRKPAAGTDDAAPAVDVSHPFKFTFYGTGCSVSLAAKHRFNLASVQENSVANAWEGVSGGAYDAVAAECVALKKALGLNDWGYYDLVRTLADGFCGPKTNESVVLQSFLMAEAGYKVRMARGGGRLFLLLATDGQVYARPYFNIDGQVFYILDDVPRAASYNICNFTIPGERPLSLAMPAPPLFAQNPAAPAVRNFDGVVSTTVTVNRNLMDFYTNYPPCHWSVYAATALTAPVCGQLYPPLRAAVAGKGEREAAELLLHYLHRAFPYKTDEAQFGIERTLFAEEMYYYPYSDCEDRSILFARLVKDLLGLDVVLLYYPAHIAAAVCFKGEVKGDYMQLGNKRYVICDATYIGAGVGEAMPDLKRTPAQVVRID
;
A
#
# COMPACT_ATOMS: atom_id res chain seq x y z
N MET A 1 37.93 -31.60 -59.13
CA MET A 1 39.25 -31.18 -58.59
C MET A 1 38.97 -30.53 -57.23
N LYS A 2 39.49 -31.00 -56.08
CA LYS A 2 40.87 -30.79 -55.56
C LYS A 2 41.26 -29.30 -55.61
N ARG A 3 41.63 -28.59 -54.54
CA ARG A 3 41.74 -28.80 -53.07
C ARG A 3 41.31 -27.46 -52.40
N TYR A 4 41.26 -27.20 -51.08
CA TYR A 4 41.73 -27.86 -49.86
C TYR A 4 40.69 -27.79 -48.72
N LEU A 5 40.95 -28.50 -47.63
CA LEU A 5 40.37 -28.32 -46.29
C LEU A 5 41.54 -27.96 -45.36
N THR A 6 41.47 -26.86 -44.62
CA THR A 6 42.46 -26.53 -43.56
C THR A 6 41.75 -25.91 -42.37
N LEU A 7 41.90 -26.58 -41.21
CA LEU A 7 41.42 -26.12 -39.92
C LEU A 7 41.90 -24.70 -39.61
N LEU A 8 41.02 -23.89 -39.02
CA LEU A 8 41.44 -22.89 -38.03
C LEU A 8 40.62 -23.08 -36.76
N LEU A 9 40.82 -24.27 -36.16
CA LEU A 9 40.45 -24.56 -34.78
C LEU A 9 41.39 -23.74 -33.87
N SER A 10 41.14 -22.44 -33.76
CA SER A 10 41.87 -21.57 -32.83
C SER A 10 41.62 -22.11 -31.42
N LEU A 11 42.66 -22.67 -30.80
CA LEU A 11 42.61 -23.22 -29.45
C LEU A 11 41.88 -22.24 -28.53
N LEU A 12 40.77 -22.69 -27.96
CA LEU A 12 40.33 -22.25 -26.65
C LEU A 12 41.39 -22.71 -25.65
N PHE A 13 42.49 -21.97 -25.58
CA PHE A 13 43.29 -21.88 -24.39
C PHE A 13 42.39 -21.27 -23.32
N VAL A 14 41.61 -22.14 -22.65
CA VAL A 14 41.08 -21.88 -21.32
C VAL A 14 42.29 -21.90 -20.38
N LEU A 15 43.13 -20.87 -20.49
CA LEU A 15 44.04 -20.50 -19.43
C LEU A 15 43.16 -20.31 -18.19
N PRO A 16 43.47 -20.96 -17.06
CA PRO A 16 42.81 -20.66 -15.82
C PRO A 16 43.21 -19.24 -15.41
N LEU A 17 42.46 -18.25 -15.92
CA LEU A 17 42.52 -16.88 -15.44
C LEU A 17 42.41 -16.96 -13.91
N PRO A 18 43.46 -16.57 -13.16
CA PRO A 18 43.51 -16.82 -11.73
C PRO A 18 42.29 -16.16 -11.08
N ALA A 19 41.74 -16.76 -10.03
CA ALA A 19 40.52 -16.25 -9.39
C ALA A 19 40.62 -14.76 -9.00
N GLN A 20 41.84 -14.31 -8.72
CA GLN A 20 42.23 -12.90 -8.57
C GLN A 20 41.86 -12.02 -9.78
N SER A 21 42.27 -12.38 -11.00
CA SER A 21 41.91 -11.64 -12.23
C SER A 21 40.40 -11.59 -12.51
N ARG A 22 39.64 -12.62 -12.12
CA ARG A 22 38.16 -12.61 -12.20
C ARG A 22 37.54 -11.67 -11.17
N ARG A 23 38.12 -11.60 -9.96
CA ARG A 23 37.72 -10.66 -8.91
C ARG A 23 38.04 -9.22 -9.29
N GLU A 24 39.22 -8.98 -9.86
CA GLU A 24 39.66 -7.67 -10.36
C GLU A 24 38.74 -7.19 -11.50
N ALA A 25 38.47 -8.04 -12.50
CA ALA A 25 37.51 -7.73 -13.56
C ALA A 25 36.08 -7.45 -13.05
N LEU A 26 35.63 -8.17 -12.01
CA LEU A 26 34.34 -7.91 -11.35
C LEU A 26 34.33 -6.56 -10.61
N LEU A 27 35.41 -6.23 -9.88
CA LEU A 27 35.54 -4.97 -9.16
C LEU A 27 35.63 -3.78 -10.13
N GLU A 28 36.37 -3.92 -11.24
CA GLU A 28 36.39 -2.94 -12.32
C GLU A 28 35.01 -2.77 -12.96
N TYR A 29 34.32 -3.86 -13.29
CA TYR A 29 32.96 -3.79 -13.84
C TYR A 29 31.99 -3.08 -12.89
N GLN A 30 32.05 -3.38 -11.60
CA GLN A 30 31.27 -2.68 -10.58
C GLN A 30 31.66 -1.20 -10.47
N ALA A 31 32.95 -0.86 -10.53
CA ALA A 31 33.43 0.52 -10.49
C ALA A 31 32.96 1.33 -11.70
N ARG A 32 33.10 0.78 -12.92
CA ARG A 32 32.61 1.38 -14.17
C ARG A 32 31.09 1.57 -14.14
N ARG A 33 30.33 0.60 -13.60
CA ARG A 33 28.87 0.73 -13.43
C ARG A 33 28.48 1.80 -12.41
N ARG A 34 29.18 1.90 -11.28
CA ARG A 34 28.96 2.97 -10.29
C ARG A 34 29.26 4.34 -10.90
N GLN A 35 30.38 4.50 -11.59
CA GLN A 35 30.75 5.74 -12.27
C GLN A 35 29.69 6.14 -13.32
N ALA A 36 29.31 5.22 -14.21
CA ALA A 36 28.28 5.49 -15.22
C ALA A 36 26.91 5.85 -14.61
N TYR A 37 26.56 5.26 -13.47
CA TYR A 37 25.35 5.62 -12.73
C TYR A 37 25.45 7.03 -12.12
N THR A 38 26.57 7.38 -11.49
CA THR A 38 26.82 8.74 -10.98
C THR A 38 26.77 9.78 -12.09
N GLU A 39 27.47 9.55 -13.21
CA GLU A 39 27.46 10.45 -14.37
C GLU A 39 26.05 10.62 -14.95
N PHE A 40 25.30 9.52 -15.13
CA PHE A 40 23.90 9.57 -15.55
C PHE A 40 23.04 10.40 -14.59
N ARG A 41 23.22 10.20 -13.28
CA ARG A 41 22.45 10.86 -12.24
C ARG A 41 22.71 12.37 -12.18
N ASP A 42 23.98 12.75 -12.18
CA ASP A 42 24.39 14.15 -12.10
C ASP A 42 23.96 14.91 -13.38
N ASN A 43 23.98 14.24 -14.55
CA ASN A 43 23.46 14.78 -15.81
C ASN A 43 21.94 15.07 -15.75
N TYR A 44 21.10 14.15 -15.28
CA TYR A 44 19.65 14.43 -15.20
C TYR A 44 19.32 15.46 -14.11
N ARG A 45 20.03 15.45 -12.97
CA ARG A 45 19.84 16.44 -11.89
C ARG A 45 20.11 17.85 -12.40
N LYS A 46 21.21 18.04 -13.15
CA LYS A 46 21.51 19.31 -13.84
C LYS A 46 20.43 19.67 -14.87
N ALA A 47 20.00 18.72 -15.71
CA ALA A 47 18.95 18.98 -16.70
C ALA A 47 17.62 19.42 -16.06
N CYS A 48 17.27 18.89 -14.87
CA CYS A 48 16.11 19.32 -14.10
C CYS A 48 16.26 20.76 -13.61
N ALA A 49 17.42 21.14 -13.05
CA ALA A 49 17.69 22.52 -12.63
C ALA A 49 17.63 23.51 -13.81
N ASP A 50 18.28 23.19 -14.94
CA ASP A 50 18.25 24.01 -16.15
C ASP A 50 16.85 24.08 -16.79
N PHE A 51 16.01 23.07 -16.58
CA PHE A 51 14.58 23.14 -16.92
C PHE A 51 13.82 24.07 -15.96
N MET A 52 14.05 24.00 -14.64
CA MET A 52 13.38 24.83 -13.64
C MET A 52 13.62 26.34 -13.82
N ARG A 53 14.74 26.73 -14.43
CA ARG A 53 15.05 28.12 -14.83
C ARG A 53 14.20 28.65 -15.98
N LYS A 54 13.62 27.77 -16.79
CA LYS A 54 12.72 28.17 -17.89
C LYS A 54 11.38 28.62 -17.32
N ARG A 55 10.67 29.47 -18.06
CA ARG A 55 9.33 29.93 -17.69
C ARG A 55 8.39 28.75 -17.45
N TRP A 56 7.70 28.75 -16.31
CA TRP A 56 6.69 27.74 -16.00
C TRP A 56 5.37 28.04 -16.72
N GLU A 57 4.64 26.99 -17.10
CA GLU A 57 3.41 27.08 -17.89
C GLU A 57 2.19 27.29 -17.00
N ALA A 58 1.18 28.02 -17.48
CA ALA A 58 0.02 28.39 -16.67
C ALA A 58 -1.09 27.32 -16.73
N PHE A 59 -1.53 26.87 -15.55
CA PHE A 59 -2.58 25.86 -15.36
C PHE A 59 -3.65 26.35 -14.38
N ARG A 60 -4.83 25.74 -14.49
CA ARG A 60 -5.85 25.71 -13.44
C ARG A 60 -5.96 24.28 -12.92
N ALA A 61 -6.30 24.14 -11.64
CA ALA A 61 -6.63 22.84 -11.10
C ALA A 61 -8.04 22.44 -11.56
N GLU A 62 -8.21 21.17 -11.89
CA GLU A 62 -9.51 20.56 -12.11
C GLU A 62 -10.27 20.40 -10.79
N ALA A 63 -11.60 20.37 -10.88
CA ALA A 63 -12.46 20.16 -9.73
C ALA A 63 -12.16 18.79 -9.09
N PRO A 64 -12.12 18.67 -7.74
CA PRO A 64 -11.97 17.39 -7.08
C PRO A 64 -13.05 16.40 -7.53
N VAL A 65 -12.65 15.16 -7.84
CA VAL A 65 -13.61 14.06 -7.97
C VAL A 65 -14.13 13.76 -6.56
N PRO A 66 -15.45 13.87 -6.28
CA PRO A 66 -15.98 13.56 -4.96
C PRO A 66 -15.77 12.08 -4.63
N VAL A 67 -15.75 11.75 -3.34
CA VAL A 67 -15.94 10.34 -2.94
C VAL A 67 -17.34 9.93 -3.43
N PRO A 68 -17.53 8.75 -4.05
CA PRO A 68 -18.85 8.34 -4.54
C PRO A 68 -19.88 8.33 -3.41
N GLU A 69 -20.91 9.17 -3.49
CA GLU A 69 -22.02 9.17 -2.51
C GLU A 69 -22.71 7.80 -2.50
N ARG A 70 -22.74 7.14 -1.34
CA ARG A 70 -23.62 5.99 -1.11
C ARG A 70 -24.75 6.41 -0.18
N ARG A 71 -25.99 6.28 -0.66
CA ARG A 71 -27.19 6.56 0.14
C ARG A 71 -27.59 5.32 0.92
N GLU A 72 -26.73 4.94 1.84
CA GLU A 72 -26.95 3.81 2.74
C GLU A 72 -28.11 4.12 3.70
N PRO A 73 -28.92 3.13 4.08
CA PRO A 73 -30.01 3.36 5.00
C PRO A 73 -29.48 3.62 6.42
N ASP A 74 -30.09 4.56 7.15
CA ASP A 74 -29.73 4.90 8.54
C ASP A 74 -29.79 3.69 9.51
N VAL A 75 -30.57 2.67 9.13
CA VAL A 75 -30.77 1.41 9.85
C VAL A 75 -30.50 0.27 8.86
N PRO A 76 -29.70 -0.75 9.22
CA PRO A 76 -29.38 -1.83 8.30
C PRO A 76 -30.64 -2.68 8.02
N VAL A 77 -30.74 -3.25 6.82
CA VAL A 77 -31.90 -4.05 6.43
C VAL A 77 -31.95 -5.30 7.29
N MET A 78 -33.07 -5.51 7.99
CA MET A 78 -33.33 -6.70 8.80
C MET A 78 -34.05 -7.76 7.97
N LYS A 79 -33.64 -9.03 8.05
CA LYS A 79 -34.41 -10.13 7.48
C LYS A 79 -35.75 -10.27 8.21
N HIS A 80 -36.86 -10.16 7.47
CA HIS A 80 -38.20 -10.37 8.04
C HIS A 80 -38.41 -11.85 8.42
N PRO A 81 -39.06 -12.15 9.57
CA PRO A 81 -39.35 -13.53 9.98
C PRO A 81 -40.21 -14.31 8.97
N ASP A 82 -41.03 -13.60 8.21
CA ASP A 82 -41.97 -14.17 7.23
C ASP A 82 -41.30 -14.51 5.88
N VAL A 83 -40.03 -14.13 5.68
CA VAL A 83 -39.26 -14.52 4.50
C VAL A 83 -38.88 -16.00 4.63
N PRO A 84 -39.12 -16.85 3.60
CA PRO A 84 -38.80 -18.27 3.67
C PRO A 84 -37.36 -18.54 4.14
N SER A 85 -37.21 -19.52 5.04
CA SER A 85 -35.93 -19.84 5.69
C SER A 85 -34.88 -20.43 4.74
N ALA A 86 -35.29 -20.82 3.54
CA ALA A 86 -34.42 -21.40 2.52
C ALA A 86 -34.11 -20.33 1.46
N PRO A 87 -32.83 -20.06 1.15
CA PRO A 87 -32.48 -19.13 0.10
C PRO A 87 -32.96 -19.65 -1.26
N THR A 88 -33.37 -18.70 -2.09
CA THR A 88 -33.58 -18.86 -3.53
C THR A 88 -32.28 -19.25 -4.24
N GLN A 89 -32.35 -19.48 -5.55
CA GLN A 89 -31.19 -19.82 -6.39
C GLN A 89 -31.02 -18.78 -7.50
N ASP A 90 -31.27 -17.50 -7.19
CA ASP A 90 -31.26 -16.44 -8.19
C ASP A 90 -29.83 -16.13 -8.62
N ARG A 91 -29.60 -16.05 -9.95
CA ARG A 91 -28.32 -15.62 -10.51
C ARG A 91 -28.31 -14.09 -10.58
N MET A 92 -27.55 -13.45 -9.71
CA MET A 92 -27.44 -11.99 -9.65
C MET A 92 -26.53 -11.45 -10.79
N PRO A 93 -26.88 -10.29 -11.36
CA PRO A 93 -26.12 -9.66 -12.45
C PRO A 93 -24.89 -8.89 -11.96
N TYR A 94 -23.92 -8.70 -12.85
CA TYR A 94 -22.77 -7.81 -12.65
C TYR A 94 -22.40 -7.11 -13.96
N ASP A 95 -21.76 -5.94 -13.88
CA ASP A 95 -21.37 -5.13 -15.06
C ASP A 95 -19.84 -5.12 -15.29
N LYS A 96 -19.04 -5.10 -14.22
CA LYS A 96 -17.56 -5.00 -14.26
C LYS A 96 -16.92 -5.95 -13.25
N VAL A 97 -15.67 -6.32 -13.52
CA VAL A 97 -14.83 -7.10 -12.61
C VAL A 97 -13.46 -6.42 -12.50
N PHE A 98 -13.04 -6.12 -11.27
CA PHE A 98 -11.76 -5.53 -10.94
C PHE A 98 -10.89 -6.54 -10.19
N GLY A 99 -9.58 -6.50 -10.41
CA GLY A 99 -8.59 -7.18 -9.58
C GLY A 99 -8.10 -6.28 -8.44
N LEU A 100 -7.39 -6.86 -7.48
CA LEU A 100 -6.65 -6.06 -6.48
C LEU A 100 -5.54 -5.22 -7.15
N PRO A 101 -5.24 -4.02 -6.60
CA PRO A 101 -4.08 -3.26 -7.03
C PRO A 101 -2.81 -4.07 -6.72
N GLY A 102 -2.00 -4.32 -7.75
CA GLY A 102 -0.71 -5.00 -7.57
C GLY A 102 0.27 -4.14 -6.77
N PRO A 103 1.25 -4.75 -6.08
CA PRO A 103 2.34 -3.99 -5.48
C PRO A 103 3.10 -3.20 -6.56
N ALA A 104 3.54 -1.99 -6.22
CA ALA A 104 4.37 -1.19 -7.11
C ALA A 104 5.60 -2.00 -7.56
N PRO A 105 5.98 -1.97 -8.86
CA PRO A 105 7.14 -2.72 -9.33
C PRO A 105 8.39 -2.27 -8.55
N GLU A 106 9.07 -3.23 -7.93
CA GLU A 106 10.34 -2.98 -7.26
C GLU A 106 11.34 -2.43 -8.29
N LYS A 107 12.03 -1.34 -7.93
CA LYS A 107 13.19 -0.92 -8.72
C LYS A 107 14.23 -2.04 -8.65
N PRO A 108 14.92 -2.38 -9.75
CA PRO A 108 16.16 -3.12 -9.66
C PRO A 108 17.09 -2.41 -8.68
N ASP A 109 17.68 -3.14 -7.73
CA ASP A 109 18.61 -2.57 -6.77
C ASP A 109 19.69 -1.74 -7.48
N ALA A 110 19.91 -0.51 -6.99
CA ALA A 110 21.04 0.29 -7.44
C ALA A 110 22.34 -0.51 -7.22
N PRO A 111 23.23 -0.64 -8.22
CA PRO A 111 24.29 -1.64 -8.18
C PRO A 111 25.38 -1.30 -7.15
N GLY A 112 25.20 -1.80 -5.92
CA GLY A 112 26.26 -1.95 -4.93
C GLY A 112 25.96 -1.40 -3.54
N ILE A 113 25.07 -2.06 -2.79
CA ILE A 113 25.34 -2.30 -1.36
C ILE A 113 25.90 -3.72 -1.31
N ALA A 114 27.17 -3.87 -0.93
CA ALA A 114 27.79 -5.18 -0.88
C ALA A 114 27.27 -5.95 0.33
N GLU A 115 26.70 -7.14 0.10
CA GLU A 115 26.52 -8.11 1.19
C GLU A 115 27.90 -8.45 1.78
N THR A 116 28.11 -8.11 3.04
CA THR A 116 29.31 -8.49 3.78
C THR A 116 29.34 -10.01 3.90
N PRO A 117 30.32 -10.74 3.31
CA PRO A 117 30.27 -12.20 3.31
C PRO A 117 30.49 -12.74 4.73
N VAL A 118 29.42 -13.26 5.34
CA VAL A 118 29.54 -14.07 6.56
C VAL A 118 30.43 -15.28 6.23
N GLN A 119 31.55 -15.41 6.93
CA GLN A 119 32.45 -16.54 6.74
C GLN A 119 31.75 -17.84 7.18
N ARG A 120 31.22 -18.59 6.22
CA ARG A 120 30.86 -20.00 6.44
C ARG A 120 32.14 -20.80 6.65
N GLY A 121 32.31 -21.34 7.85
CA GLY A 121 33.37 -22.30 8.17
C GLY A 121 33.29 -23.54 7.28
N LYS A 122 34.45 -24.18 7.03
CA LYS A 122 34.54 -25.41 6.24
C LYS A 122 33.75 -26.55 6.88
N PRO A 123 33.11 -27.44 6.09
CA PRO A 123 32.49 -28.65 6.63
C PRO A 123 33.54 -29.71 7.00
N ALA A 124 33.29 -30.43 8.09
CA ALA A 124 33.97 -31.68 8.43
C ALA A 124 33.09 -32.88 8.01
N ALA A 125 33.71 -34.06 7.92
CA ALA A 125 33.19 -35.21 7.17
C ALA A 125 31.92 -35.88 7.75
N GLU A 126 31.24 -36.61 6.86
CA GLU A 126 30.04 -37.42 7.09
C GLU A 126 30.23 -38.56 8.09
N LYS A 127 29.10 -39.02 8.69
CA LYS A 127 28.77 -40.45 8.79
C LYS A 127 27.27 -40.69 9.04
N GLY A 128 26.63 -41.43 8.13
CA GLY A 128 25.80 -42.59 8.50
C GLY A 128 24.29 -42.44 8.75
N ALA A 129 23.51 -42.73 7.69
CA ALA A 129 22.28 -43.54 7.69
C ALA A 129 20.98 -43.08 8.41
N GLY A 130 19.83 -43.29 7.74
CA GLY A 130 18.49 -43.20 8.33
C GLY A 130 17.40 -42.80 7.33
N ASP A 131 16.81 -43.76 6.64
CA ASP A 131 15.71 -43.55 5.69
C ASP A 131 14.34 -43.49 6.39
N ASN A 132 13.48 -42.55 5.99
CA ASN A 132 12.05 -42.75 5.69
C ASN A 132 11.34 -41.41 5.40
N GLY A 133 10.60 -41.35 4.30
CA GLY A 133 9.89 -40.15 3.86
C GLY A 133 8.56 -39.91 4.57
N ALA A 134 8.35 -38.67 5.03
CA ALA A 134 7.02 -38.14 5.36
C ALA A 134 6.91 -36.70 4.82
N GLN A 135 5.98 -36.49 3.88
CA GLN A 135 5.83 -35.23 3.16
C GLN A 135 5.08 -34.19 4.02
N GLN A 136 5.79 -33.58 4.98
CA GLN A 136 5.22 -32.52 5.82
C GLN A 136 5.03 -31.22 5.03
N GLY A 137 3.87 -30.59 5.20
CA GLY A 137 3.53 -29.32 4.55
C GLY A 137 4.46 -28.18 4.97
N ARG A 138 4.55 -27.16 4.12
CA ARG A 138 5.33 -25.94 4.40
C ARG A 138 4.83 -25.27 5.67
N LYS A 139 5.58 -25.46 6.76
CA LYS A 139 5.52 -24.65 7.97
C LYS A 139 5.86 -23.19 7.59
N PRO A 140 5.02 -22.19 7.90
CA PRO A 140 5.41 -20.79 7.76
C PRO A 140 6.69 -20.52 8.55
N ALA A 141 7.60 -19.72 8.00
CA ALA A 141 8.76 -19.26 8.74
C ALA A 141 8.28 -18.51 9.99
N ALA A 142 8.82 -18.86 11.16
CA ALA A 142 8.56 -18.09 12.37
C ALA A 142 9.14 -16.69 12.19
N GLY A 143 8.31 -15.66 12.44
CA GLY A 143 8.73 -14.26 12.32
C GLY A 143 9.87 -13.95 13.27
N THR A 144 10.84 -13.18 12.77
CA THR A 144 11.70 -12.36 13.62
C THR A 144 10.85 -11.25 14.23
N ASP A 145 11.09 -10.89 15.49
CA ASP A 145 10.29 -9.86 16.18
C ASP A 145 10.21 -8.55 15.39
N ASP A 146 9.00 -8.18 14.96
CA ASP A 146 8.69 -6.98 14.14
C ASP A 146 8.80 -5.69 14.96
N ALA A 147 9.99 -5.40 15.50
CA ALA A 147 10.29 -4.15 16.16
C ALA A 147 10.52 -3.04 15.14
N ALA A 148 9.84 -1.91 15.31
CA ALA A 148 10.11 -0.69 14.54
C ALA A 148 11.60 -0.29 14.67
N PRO A 149 12.22 0.30 13.62
CA PRO A 149 13.64 0.57 13.59
C PRO A 149 14.11 1.44 14.77
N ALA A 150 15.19 1.01 15.42
CA ALA A 150 15.81 1.79 16.48
C ALA A 150 16.39 3.11 15.92
N VAL A 151 16.18 4.21 16.62
CA VAL A 151 16.72 5.52 16.25
C VAL A 151 18.24 5.47 16.30
N ASP A 152 18.89 5.66 15.15
CA ASP A 152 20.35 5.87 15.14
C ASP A 152 20.64 7.21 15.84
N VAL A 153 21.35 7.12 16.96
CA VAL A 153 21.69 8.27 17.81
C VAL A 153 22.79 9.14 17.22
N SER A 154 23.58 8.61 16.28
CA SER A 154 24.66 9.32 15.57
C SER A 154 24.14 10.28 14.50
N HIS A 155 22.94 10.02 13.96
CA HIS A 155 22.29 10.89 13.00
C HIS A 155 21.91 12.25 13.63
N PRO A 156 22.34 13.38 13.04
CA PRO A 156 22.15 14.72 13.59
C PRO A 156 20.71 15.23 13.61
N PHE A 157 19.84 14.79 12.70
CA PHE A 157 18.42 15.16 12.72
C PHE A 157 17.55 13.97 13.13
N LYS A 158 16.65 14.21 14.08
CA LYS A 158 15.74 13.22 14.68
C LYS A 158 14.32 13.77 14.60
N PHE A 159 13.37 12.92 14.21
CA PHE A 159 11.97 13.28 14.06
C PHE A 159 11.08 12.10 14.43
N THR A 160 9.78 12.36 14.64
CA THR A 160 8.79 11.32 14.96
C THR A 160 7.81 11.21 13.80
N PHE A 161 7.59 9.99 13.32
CA PHE A 161 6.64 9.65 12.27
C PHE A 161 5.66 8.60 12.80
N TYR A 162 4.38 8.95 12.95
CA TYR A 162 3.34 8.11 13.58
C TYR A 162 3.84 7.44 14.88
N GLY A 163 4.21 8.27 15.86
CA GLY A 163 4.77 7.84 17.15
C GLY A 163 6.12 7.10 17.10
N THR A 164 6.67 6.84 15.90
CA THR A 164 7.90 6.08 15.69
C THR A 164 9.08 7.03 15.50
N GLY A 165 10.13 6.86 16.30
CA GLY A 165 11.34 7.66 16.16
C GLY A 165 12.09 7.31 14.88
N CYS A 166 12.51 8.34 14.14
CA CYS A 166 13.30 8.24 12.91
C CYS A 166 14.49 9.21 13.00
N SER A 167 15.58 8.94 12.28
CA SER A 167 16.73 9.85 12.20
C SER A 167 17.46 9.76 10.86
N VAL A 168 18.05 10.88 10.43
CA VAL A 168 18.78 11.04 9.16
C VAL A 168 19.96 12.01 9.29
N SER A 169 20.88 11.97 8.32
CA SER A 169 22.08 12.79 8.17
C SER A 169 21.82 14.27 7.81
N LEU A 170 20.63 14.80 8.10
CA LEU A 170 20.34 16.24 7.98
C LEU A 170 20.93 17.02 9.16
N ALA A 171 21.46 18.22 8.90
CA ALA A 171 22.20 19.01 9.88
C ALA A 171 22.07 20.51 9.54
N ALA A 172 22.53 21.40 10.42
CA ALA A 172 22.43 22.84 10.21
C ALA A 172 23.02 23.33 8.87
N LYS A 173 24.10 22.69 8.38
CA LYS A 173 24.71 22.96 7.06
C LYS A 173 23.81 22.66 5.85
N HIS A 174 22.75 21.87 6.05
CA HIS A 174 21.73 21.53 5.05
C HIS A 174 20.50 22.46 5.14
N ARG A 175 20.57 23.56 5.91
CA ARG A 175 19.54 24.61 5.86
C ARG A 175 19.76 25.48 4.63
N PHE A 176 18.67 25.81 3.93
CA PHE A 176 18.64 26.78 2.84
C PHE A 176 17.36 27.62 2.97
N ASN A 177 17.34 28.79 2.32
CA ASN A 177 16.16 29.66 2.23
C ASN A 177 15.94 30.05 0.77
N LEU A 178 14.68 30.12 0.34
CA LEU A 178 14.30 30.59 -0.98
C LEU A 178 14.17 32.12 -0.99
N ALA A 179 14.93 32.78 -1.85
CA ALA A 179 14.80 34.24 -2.04
C ALA A 179 13.44 34.64 -2.64
N SER A 180 12.79 33.74 -3.39
CA SER A 180 11.44 33.87 -3.92
C SER A 180 10.90 32.52 -4.41
N VAL A 181 9.64 32.47 -4.84
CA VAL A 181 9.06 31.31 -5.55
C VAL A 181 9.24 31.38 -7.08
N GLN A 182 10.07 32.27 -7.60
CA GLN A 182 10.32 32.40 -9.04
C GLN A 182 11.33 31.34 -9.53
N GLU A 183 11.27 31.05 -10.83
CA GLU A 183 12.02 30.05 -11.58
C GLU A 183 13.49 29.93 -11.13
N ASN A 184 14.24 31.03 -11.17
CA ASN A 184 15.67 31.05 -10.81
C ASN A 184 15.93 30.80 -9.31
N SER A 185 15.06 31.27 -8.42
CA SER A 185 15.20 31.01 -6.97
C SER A 185 14.96 29.54 -6.65
N VAL A 186 13.94 28.94 -7.28
CA VAL A 186 13.62 27.51 -7.14
C VAL A 186 14.73 26.64 -7.73
N ALA A 187 15.20 26.95 -8.95
CA ALA A 187 16.27 26.20 -9.60
C ALA A 187 17.57 26.20 -8.78
N ASN A 188 17.96 27.34 -8.22
CA ASN A 188 19.17 27.43 -7.38
C ASN A 188 19.01 26.62 -6.08
N ALA A 189 17.82 26.58 -5.48
CA ALA A 189 17.54 25.72 -4.33
C ALA A 189 17.56 24.23 -4.72
N TRP A 190 17.04 23.89 -5.89
CA TRP A 190 17.07 22.53 -6.45
C TRP A 190 18.50 22.03 -6.71
N GLU A 191 19.38 22.88 -7.26
CA GLU A 191 20.81 22.57 -7.40
C GLU A 191 21.48 22.34 -6.03
N GLY A 192 21.12 23.15 -5.03
CA GLY A 192 21.61 22.99 -3.66
C GLY A 192 21.26 21.63 -3.06
N VAL A 193 20.02 21.14 -3.26
CA VAL A 193 19.60 19.82 -2.74
C VAL A 193 20.11 18.65 -3.60
N SER A 194 20.17 18.82 -4.92
CA SER A 194 20.62 17.78 -5.85
C SER A 194 22.15 17.72 -6.05
N GLY A 195 22.91 18.67 -5.52
CA GLY A 195 24.38 18.73 -5.59
C GLY A 195 25.14 17.71 -4.73
N GLY A 196 24.53 16.57 -4.39
CA GLY A 196 25.18 15.45 -3.68
C GLY A 196 25.15 15.52 -2.14
N ALA A 197 25.01 16.70 -1.55
CA ALA A 197 25.00 16.87 -0.10
C ALA A 197 23.86 16.12 0.63
N TYR A 198 22.76 15.84 -0.08
CA TYR A 198 21.58 15.15 0.46
C TYR A 198 21.49 13.68 0.02
N ASP A 199 22.50 13.14 -0.68
CA ASP A 199 22.50 11.76 -1.18
C ASP A 199 22.34 10.72 -0.05
N ALA A 200 23.04 10.94 1.07
CA ALA A 200 22.92 10.09 2.26
C ALA A 200 21.48 10.12 2.80
N VAL A 201 20.87 11.30 2.90
CA VAL A 201 19.50 11.50 3.39
C VAL A 201 18.48 10.83 2.47
N ALA A 202 18.66 10.92 1.15
CA ALA A 202 17.80 10.24 0.19
C ALA A 202 17.88 8.70 0.35
N ALA A 203 19.09 8.15 0.51
CA ALA A 203 19.29 6.72 0.77
C ALA A 203 18.71 6.29 2.12
N GLU A 204 18.89 7.07 3.18
CA GLU A 204 18.33 6.83 4.51
C GLU A 204 16.80 6.87 4.51
N CYS A 205 16.17 7.78 3.75
CA CYS A 205 14.72 7.80 3.57
C CYS A 205 14.21 6.51 2.90
N VAL A 206 14.92 6.00 1.89
CA VAL A 206 14.58 4.70 1.26
C VAL A 206 14.83 3.53 2.21
N ALA A 207 15.87 3.59 3.06
CA ALA A 207 16.10 2.61 4.12
C ALA A 207 14.97 2.62 5.16
N LEU A 208 14.51 3.80 5.59
CA LEU A 208 13.35 3.96 6.48
C LEU A 208 12.06 3.43 5.83
N LYS A 209 11.83 3.68 4.54
CA LYS A 209 10.71 3.08 3.79
C LYS A 209 10.69 1.56 3.95
N LYS A 210 11.84 0.92 3.72
CA LYS A 210 12.00 -0.55 3.81
C LYS A 210 11.85 -1.05 5.25
N ALA A 211 12.49 -0.39 6.22
CA ALA A 211 12.47 -0.80 7.63
C ALA A 211 11.08 -0.66 8.29
N LEU A 212 10.29 0.34 7.87
CA LEU A 212 8.93 0.58 8.35
C LEU A 212 7.86 -0.15 7.52
N GLY A 213 8.23 -0.92 6.48
CA GLY A 213 7.27 -1.56 5.57
C GLY A 213 6.36 -0.58 4.83
N LEU A 214 6.81 0.67 4.60
CA LEU A 214 5.97 1.73 4.05
C LEU A 214 5.68 1.51 2.57
N ASN A 215 4.39 1.56 2.22
CA ASN A 215 3.96 1.67 0.84
C ASN A 215 4.38 3.03 0.22
N ASP A 216 3.97 3.28 -1.01
CA ASP A 216 4.39 4.47 -1.75
C ASP A 216 3.76 5.76 -1.20
N TRP A 217 2.52 5.72 -0.70
CA TRP A 217 1.94 6.84 0.06
C TRP A 217 2.63 7.06 1.42
N GLY A 218 2.89 6.00 2.18
CA GLY A 218 3.58 6.11 3.47
C GLY A 218 5.00 6.69 3.34
N TYR A 219 5.67 6.45 2.21
CA TYR A 219 6.94 7.11 1.89
C TYR A 219 6.79 8.61 1.60
N TYR A 220 5.77 9.00 0.82
CA TYR A 220 5.44 10.41 0.62
C TYR A 220 5.24 11.13 1.95
N ASP A 221 4.47 10.52 2.86
CA ASP A 221 4.15 11.12 4.14
C ASP A 221 5.35 11.17 5.09
N LEU A 222 6.21 10.15 5.09
CA LEU A 222 7.49 10.15 5.81
C LEU A 222 8.39 11.31 5.35
N VAL A 223 8.56 11.46 4.03
CA VAL A 223 9.38 12.51 3.42
C VAL A 223 8.78 13.90 3.67
N ARG A 224 7.45 14.03 3.68
CA ARG A 224 6.73 15.24 4.08
C ARG A 224 7.02 15.59 5.55
N THR A 225 6.84 14.65 6.48
CA THR A 225 7.11 14.86 7.91
C THR A 225 8.57 15.24 8.16
N LEU A 226 9.50 14.61 7.45
CA LEU A 226 10.92 14.97 7.50
C LEU A 226 11.16 16.40 7.03
N ALA A 227 10.64 16.76 5.84
CA ALA A 227 10.85 18.08 5.25
C ALA A 227 10.18 19.20 6.06
N ASP A 228 8.98 18.99 6.58
CA ASP A 228 8.27 19.93 7.45
C ASP A 228 8.97 20.08 8.80
N GLY A 229 9.40 18.98 9.43
CA GLY A 229 10.16 19.02 10.68
C GLY A 229 11.53 19.67 10.52
N PHE A 230 12.13 19.58 9.33
CA PHE A 230 13.44 20.16 9.05
C PHE A 230 13.32 21.63 8.62
N CYS A 231 12.63 21.94 7.53
CA CYS A 231 12.52 23.28 6.94
C CYS A 231 11.38 24.16 7.51
N GLY A 232 10.64 23.66 8.50
CA GLY A 232 9.42 24.29 9.01
C GLY A 232 8.17 23.83 8.26
N PRO A 233 7.02 23.68 8.94
CA PRO A 233 5.84 23.05 8.36
C PRO A 233 5.23 23.88 7.24
N LYS A 234 4.95 23.23 6.10
CA LYS A 234 4.28 23.83 4.93
C LYS A 234 5.02 25.06 4.38
N THR A 235 6.34 25.15 4.54
CA THR A 235 7.19 26.19 3.92
C THR A 235 7.53 25.86 2.47
N ASN A 236 8.00 26.84 1.70
CA ASN A 236 8.42 26.59 0.31
C ASN A 236 9.70 25.72 0.26
N GLU A 237 10.55 25.87 1.27
CA GLU A 237 11.78 25.11 1.52
C GLU A 237 11.46 23.64 1.84
N SER A 238 10.41 23.38 2.63
CA SER A 238 9.88 22.03 2.86
C SER A 238 9.45 21.40 1.52
N VAL A 239 8.65 22.11 0.72
CA VAL A 239 8.19 21.62 -0.59
C VAL A 239 9.35 21.31 -1.54
N VAL A 240 10.41 22.13 -1.59
CA VAL A 240 11.61 21.84 -2.43
C VAL A 240 12.32 20.58 -1.95
N LEU A 241 12.57 20.43 -0.64
CA LEU A 241 13.25 19.25 -0.08
C LEU A 241 12.43 17.97 -0.27
N GLN A 242 11.12 18.03 -0.01
CA GLN A 242 10.18 16.93 -0.23
C GLN A 242 10.12 16.53 -1.71
N SER A 243 10.02 17.50 -2.61
CA SER A 243 10.01 17.26 -4.07
C SER A 243 11.29 16.60 -4.55
N PHE A 244 12.45 17.03 -4.04
CA PHE A 244 13.75 16.42 -4.37
C PHE A 244 13.83 14.96 -3.89
N LEU A 245 13.49 14.69 -2.63
CA LEU A 245 13.55 13.34 -2.07
C LEU A 245 12.60 12.37 -2.79
N MET A 246 11.40 12.82 -3.15
CA MET A 246 10.46 12.03 -3.97
C MET A 246 10.99 11.81 -5.41
N ALA A 247 11.54 12.85 -6.04
CA ALA A 247 12.13 12.76 -7.37
C ALA A 247 13.33 11.78 -7.41
N GLU A 248 14.21 11.85 -6.42
CA GLU A 248 15.39 10.98 -6.30
C GLU A 248 14.98 9.51 -6.03
N ALA A 249 13.91 9.30 -5.25
CA ALA A 249 13.27 7.99 -5.12
C ALA A 249 12.56 7.51 -6.41
N GLY A 250 12.53 8.33 -7.47
CA GLY A 250 12.01 8.00 -8.81
C GLY A 250 10.50 8.16 -8.97
N TYR A 251 9.83 8.89 -8.07
CA TYR A 251 8.42 9.22 -8.26
C TYR A 251 8.27 10.33 -9.30
N LYS A 252 7.27 10.19 -10.17
CA LYS A 252 6.86 11.19 -11.14
C LYS A 252 6.20 12.35 -10.40
N VAL A 253 7.00 13.37 -10.15
CA VAL A 253 6.62 14.59 -9.43
C VAL A 253 6.82 15.82 -10.31
N ARG A 254 6.00 16.85 -10.10
CA ARG A 254 6.19 18.20 -10.65
C ARG A 254 6.13 19.22 -9.52
N MET A 255 6.59 20.44 -9.80
CA MET A 255 6.49 21.55 -8.86
C MET A 255 5.60 22.64 -9.45
N ALA A 256 4.73 23.22 -8.65
CA ALA A 256 3.86 24.34 -9.05
C ALA A 256 4.05 25.54 -8.14
N ARG A 257 3.87 26.75 -8.67
CA ARG A 257 3.81 28.01 -7.90
C ARG A 257 2.47 28.71 -8.09
N GLY A 258 1.86 29.15 -6.99
CA GLY A 258 0.58 29.86 -6.99
C GLY A 258 0.36 30.59 -5.67
N GLY A 259 -0.22 31.79 -5.68
CA GLY A 259 -0.51 32.55 -4.45
C GLY A 259 0.71 32.81 -3.54
N GLY A 260 1.92 32.94 -4.11
CA GLY A 260 3.17 33.12 -3.36
C GLY A 260 3.74 31.84 -2.71
N ARG A 261 3.15 30.67 -3.01
CA ARG A 261 3.53 29.36 -2.44
C ARG A 261 3.99 28.40 -3.51
N LEU A 262 4.86 27.46 -3.14
CA LEU A 262 5.18 26.25 -3.90
C LEU A 262 4.24 25.10 -3.49
N PHE A 263 4.04 24.17 -4.42
CA PHE A 263 3.27 22.95 -4.23
C PHE A 263 3.98 21.80 -4.92
N LEU A 264 4.07 20.65 -4.24
CA LEU A 264 4.44 19.37 -4.83
C LEU A 264 3.21 18.76 -5.53
N LEU A 265 3.36 18.41 -6.81
CA LEU A 265 2.37 17.67 -7.58
C LEU A 265 2.84 16.23 -7.76
N LEU A 266 1.99 15.26 -7.44
CA LEU A 266 2.31 13.83 -7.53
C LEU A 266 1.39 13.11 -8.50
N ALA A 267 1.98 12.41 -9.47
CA ALA A 267 1.26 11.44 -10.27
C ALA A 267 0.97 10.19 -9.42
N THR A 268 -0.26 9.67 -9.48
CA THR A 268 -0.66 8.40 -8.85
C THR A 268 -1.08 7.39 -9.91
N ASP A 269 -1.04 6.10 -9.55
CA ASP A 269 -1.55 5.00 -10.39
C ASP A 269 -3.06 4.76 -10.24
N GLY A 270 -3.69 5.36 -9.22
CA GLY A 270 -5.12 5.27 -8.93
C GLY A 270 -5.74 6.62 -8.57
N GLN A 271 -7.08 6.65 -8.54
CA GLN A 271 -7.87 7.82 -8.17
C GLN A 271 -7.66 8.18 -6.69
N VAL A 272 -7.37 9.46 -6.42
CA VAL A 272 -7.52 10.08 -5.10
C VAL A 272 -8.78 10.94 -5.12
N TYR A 273 -9.73 10.65 -4.23
CA TYR A 273 -10.97 11.41 -4.12
C TYR A 273 -10.78 12.67 -3.25
N ALA A 274 -11.71 13.62 -3.37
CA ALA A 274 -11.73 14.88 -2.61
C ALA A 274 -10.39 15.66 -2.63
N ARG A 275 -9.61 15.52 -3.70
CA ARG A 275 -8.38 16.29 -3.96
C ARG A 275 -8.41 16.91 -5.34
N PRO A 276 -8.05 18.21 -5.49
CA PRO A 276 -7.93 18.83 -6.79
C PRO A 276 -6.73 18.25 -7.53
N TYR A 277 -6.82 18.19 -8.86
CA TYR A 277 -5.81 17.57 -9.70
C TYR A 277 -5.49 18.41 -10.94
N PHE A 278 -4.45 18.01 -11.66
CA PHE A 278 -4.02 18.59 -12.92
C PHE A 278 -3.85 17.46 -13.93
N ASN A 279 -4.30 17.66 -15.16
CA ASN A 279 -3.93 16.80 -16.28
C ASN A 279 -2.74 17.44 -17.00
N ILE A 280 -1.60 16.74 -17.01
CA ILE A 280 -0.35 17.20 -17.63
C ILE A 280 0.13 16.06 -18.52
N ASP A 281 0.19 16.30 -19.83
CA ASP A 281 0.56 15.31 -20.86
C ASP A 281 -0.20 13.98 -20.79
N GLY A 282 -1.48 14.02 -20.38
CA GLY A 282 -2.33 12.83 -20.22
C GLY A 282 -2.15 12.10 -18.90
N GLN A 283 -1.25 12.54 -18.02
CA GLN A 283 -1.08 12.03 -16.66
C GLN A 283 -1.83 12.92 -15.67
N VAL A 284 -2.58 12.30 -14.75
CA VAL A 284 -3.18 12.99 -13.60
C VAL A 284 -2.14 13.19 -12.50
N PHE A 285 -2.07 14.41 -11.96
CA PHE A 285 -1.25 14.79 -10.81
C PHE A 285 -2.11 15.46 -9.72
N TYR A 286 -1.87 15.15 -8.44
CA TYR A 286 -2.59 15.71 -7.30
C TYR A 286 -1.71 16.60 -6.41
N ILE A 287 -2.32 17.58 -5.73
CA ILE A 287 -1.75 18.14 -4.49
C ILE A 287 -2.39 17.39 -3.33
N LEU A 288 -1.64 16.45 -2.73
CA LEU A 288 -2.15 15.63 -1.63
C LEU A 288 -2.24 16.41 -0.31
N ASP A 289 -1.31 17.35 -0.09
CA ASP A 289 -1.27 18.20 1.10
C ASP A 289 -2.54 19.03 1.27
N ASP A 290 -2.98 19.13 2.53
CA ASP A 290 -3.97 20.11 2.95
C ASP A 290 -3.32 21.49 3.13
N VAL A 291 -3.36 22.28 2.06
CA VAL A 291 -2.82 23.64 1.99
C VAL A 291 -3.81 24.53 1.22
N PRO A 292 -3.91 25.84 1.57
CA PRO A 292 -4.74 26.78 0.83
C PRO A 292 -4.45 26.73 -0.67
N ARG A 293 -5.51 26.53 -1.47
CA ARG A 293 -5.40 26.43 -2.94
C ARG A 293 -5.27 27.81 -3.57
N ALA A 294 -4.58 27.89 -4.71
CA ALA A 294 -4.43 29.11 -5.48
C ALA A 294 -5.45 29.16 -6.63
N ALA A 295 -5.89 30.36 -7.02
CA ALA A 295 -6.82 30.54 -8.15
C ALA A 295 -6.19 30.17 -9.52
N SER A 296 -4.87 30.16 -9.61
CA SER A 296 -4.10 29.72 -10.77
C SER A 296 -2.71 29.26 -10.35
N TYR A 297 -2.15 28.35 -11.13
CA TYR A 297 -0.83 27.76 -10.90
C TYR A 297 0.06 28.01 -12.11
N ASN A 298 1.36 28.15 -11.89
CA ASN A 298 2.36 27.96 -12.95
C ASN A 298 3.11 26.68 -12.61
N ILE A 299 3.31 25.76 -13.56
CA ILE A 299 3.84 24.42 -13.31
C ILE A 299 5.16 24.21 -14.05
N CYS A 300 6.15 23.69 -13.32
CA CYS A 300 7.41 23.19 -13.86
C CYS A 300 7.24 21.73 -14.31
N ASN A 301 6.98 21.51 -15.61
CA ASN A 301 6.83 20.17 -16.17
C ASN A 301 8.19 19.47 -16.45
N PHE A 302 9.09 19.41 -15.44
CA PHE A 302 10.38 18.73 -15.58
C PHE A 302 10.20 17.20 -15.55
N THR A 303 11.02 16.44 -16.29
CA THR A 303 10.91 14.98 -16.41
C THR A 303 12.20 14.29 -15.96
N ILE A 304 12.11 13.22 -15.17
CA ILE A 304 13.25 12.36 -14.83
C ILE A 304 13.15 11.03 -15.61
N PRO A 305 14.23 10.53 -16.24
CA PRO A 305 14.18 9.26 -16.96
C PRO A 305 13.83 8.10 -16.02
N GLY A 306 12.79 7.33 -16.36
CA GLY A 306 12.31 6.22 -15.54
C GLY A 306 11.44 6.61 -14.34
N GLU A 307 10.99 7.87 -14.25
CA GLU A 307 10.01 8.30 -13.26
C GLU A 307 8.69 7.51 -13.38
N ARG A 308 8.11 7.11 -12.24
CA ARG A 308 6.85 6.35 -12.18
C ARG A 308 5.81 7.00 -11.27
N PRO A 309 4.50 6.81 -11.51
CA PRO A 309 3.48 7.22 -10.55
C PRO A 309 3.68 6.57 -9.18
N LEU A 310 3.20 7.25 -8.14
CA LEU A 310 3.07 6.78 -6.77
C LEU A 310 1.93 5.76 -6.69
N SER A 311 2.17 4.61 -6.03
CA SER A 311 1.13 3.61 -5.83
C SER A 311 0.30 3.83 -4.57
N LEU A 312 -1.02 3.68 -4.68
CA LEU A 312 -1.92 3.66 -3.52
C LEU A 312 -2.15 2.24 -2.97
N ALA A 313 -1.50 1.21 -3.53
CA ALA A 313 -1.60 -0.15 -3.00
C ALA A 313 -0.98 -0.25 -1.59
N MET A 314 -1.68 -0.92 -0.67
CA MET A 314 -1.18 -1.24 0.68
C MET A 314 -1.57 -2.67 1.07
N PRO A 315 -0.94 -3.72 0.51
CA PRO A 315 -1.27 -5.11 0.83
C PRO A 315 -0.89 -5.51 2.26
N ALA A 316 0.11 -4.85 2.86
CA ALA A 316 0.51 -5.00 4.25
C ALA A 316 0.54 -3.61 4.93
N PRO A 317 0.06 -3.48 6.17
CA PRO A 317 0.20 -2.25 6.95
C PRO A 317 1.67 -1.97 7.31
N PRO A 318 2.05 -0.69 7.50
CA PRO A 318 3.39 -0.33 7.97
C PRO A 318 3.63 -0.72 9.44
N LEU A 319 4.91 -0.87 9.79
CA LEU A 319 5.38 -1.19 11.13
C LEU A 319 5.70 0.09 11.90
N PHE A 320 4.92 0.39 12.93
CA PHE A 320 5.14 1.52 13.84
C PHE A 320 5.43 1.08 15.26
N ALA A 321 6.07 1.97 16.03
CA ALA A 321 6.22 1.82 17.48
C ALA A 321 4.85 1.56 18.13
N GLN A 322 4.83 0.72 19.18
CA GLN A 322 3.57 0.30 19.81
C GLN A 322 3.02 1.38 20.74
N ASN A 323 1.80 1.82 20.46
CA ASN A 323 1.00 2.75 21.27
C ASN A 323 -0.42 2.16 21.39
N PRO A 324 -0.67 1.25 22.35
CA PRO A 324 -1.92 0.48 22.39
C PRO A 324 -3.15 1.40 22.60
N ALA A 325 -4.21 1.11 21.86
CA ALA A 325 -5.53 1.69 22.08
C ALA A 325 -6.21 1.10 23.33
N ALA A 326 -7.43 1.56 23.62
CA ALA A 326 -8.28 0.82 24.55
C ALA A 326 -8.70 -0.51 23.89
N PRO A 327 -8.72 -1.65 24.61
CA PRO A 327 -9.17 -2.92 24.04
C PRO A 327 -10.64 -2.86 23.64
N ALA A 328 -10.94 -3.19 22.38
CA ALA A 328 -12.31 -3.33 21.90
C ALA A 328 -12.82 -4.75 22.12
N VAL A 329 -13.95 -4.90 22.81
CA VAL A 329 -14.66 -6.17 22.98
C VAL A 329 -15.79 -6.24 21.95
N ARG A 330 -15.76 -7.26 21.09
CA ARG A 330 -16.79 -7.57 20.11
C ARG A 330 -17.39 -8.93 20.46
N ASN A 331 -18.68 -8.95 20.82
CA ASN A 331 -19.38 -10.14 21.33
C ASN A 331 -20.57 -10.50 20.45
N PHE A 332 -20.57 -11.71 19.90
CA PHE A 332 -21.73 -12.31 19.25
C PHE A 332 -22.47 -13.18 20.26
N ASP A 333 -23.30 -12.55 21.09
CA ASP A 333 -24.28 -13.19 21.97
C ASP A 333 -23.76 -14.39 22.81
N GLY A 334 -22.47 -14.36 23.18
CA GLY A 334 -21.80 -15.46 23.91
C GLY A 334 -21.34 -16.65 23.06
N VAL A 335 -21.69 -16.71 21.76
CA VAL A 335 -21.22 -17.71 20.79
C VAL A 335 -19.72 -17.53 20.53
N VAL A 336 -19.29 -16.29 20.31
CA VAL A 336 -17.87 -15.92 20.27
C VAL A 336 -17.69 -14.49 20.79
N SER A 337 -16.63 -14.28 21.57
CA SER A 337 -16.21 -12.96 22.05
C SER A 337 -14.74 -12.77 21.70
N THR A 338 -14.40 -11.60 21.17
CA THR A 338 -13.05 -11.24 20.79
C THR A 338 -12.67 -9.93 21.47
N THR A 339 -11.52 -9.91 22.13
CA THR A 339 -10.92 -8.69 22.68
C THR A 339 -9.69 -8.35 21.87
N VAL A 340 -9.71 -7.21 21.17
CA VAL A 340 -8.63 -6.78 20.27
C VAL A 340 -8.12 -5.41 20.70
N THR A 341 -6.80 -5.29 20.84
CA THR A 341 -6.10 -4.02 21.05
C THR A 341 -5.32 -3.69 19.78
N VAL A 342 -5.67 -2.57 19.15
CA VAL A 342 -4.97 -2.02 17.97
C VAL A 342 -3.87 -1.03 18.38
N ASN A 343 -2.94 -0.74 17.46
CA ASN A 343 -1.93 0.30 17.65
C ASN A 343 -2.46 1.66 17.18
N ARG A 344 -2.60 2.63 18.09
CA ARG A 344 -3.07 4.01 17.79
C ARG A 344 -2.24 4.68 16.71
N ASN A 345 -0.92 4.47 16.71
CA ASN A 345 -0.03 5.05 15.70
C ASN A 345 -0.39 4.60 14.27
N LEU A 346 -0.92 3.38 14.12
CA LEU A 346 -1.40 2.86 12.84
C LEU A 346 -2.81 3.40 12.51
N MET A 347 -3.67 3.62 13.51
CA MET A 347 -4.98 4.26 13.30
C MET A 347 -4.82 5.72 12.85
N ASP A 348 -3.84 6.45 13.39
CA ASP A 348 -3.48 7.80 12.94
C ASP A 348 -3.02 7.80 11.46
N PHE A 349 -2.28 6.77 11.04
CA PHE A 349 -1.85 6.58 9.65
C PHE A 349 -3.03 6.27 8.72
N TYR A 350 -3.93 5.36 9.11
CA TYR A 350 -5.17 5.09 8.37
C TYR A 350 -6.11 6.31 8.33
N THR A 351 -6.13 7.14 9.37
CA THR A 351 -6.87 8.41 9.41
C THR A 351 -6.38 9.37 8.33
N ASN A 352 -5.07 9.48 8.16
CA ASN A 352 -4.43 10.37 7.18
C ASN A 352 -4.35 9.78 5.75
N TYR A 353 -4.60 8.48 5.58
CA TYR A 353 -4.54 7.81 4.28
C TYR A 353 -5.55 8.46 3.30
N PRO A 354 -5.15 8.78 2.06
CA PRO A 354 -6.02 9.49 1.13
C PRO A 354 -7.22 8.63 0.74
N PRO A 355 -8.45 9.19 0.67
CA PRO A 355 -9.61 8.45 0.21
C PRO A 355 -9.37 8.01 -1.23
N CYS A 356 -9.41 6.70 -1.44
CA CYS A 356 -9.04 6.06 -2.70
C CYS A 356 -10.01 4.92 -3.00
N HIS A 357 -9.75 4.16 -4.06
CA HIS A 357 -10.62 3.07 -4.46
C HIS A 357 -10.65 1.96 -3.39
N TRP A 358 -11.85 1.43 -3.07
CA TRP A 358 -12.09 0.41 -2.04
C TRP A 358 -11.19 -0.83 -2.16
N SER A 359 -10.64 -1.08 -3.36
CA SER A 359 -9.74 -2.21 -3.64
C SER A 359 -8.44 -2.16 -2.84
N VAL A 360 -8.01 -0.96 -2.40
CA VAL A 360 -6.86 -0.79 -1.51
C VAL A 360 -7.17 -1.37 -0.13
N TYR A 361 -8.27 -0.91 0.49
CA TYR A 361 -8.75 -1.35 1.80
C TYR A 361 -9.04 -2.85 1.83
N ALA A 362 -9.67 -3.39 0.78
CA ALA A 362 -9.94 -4.82 0.61
C ALA A 362 -8.66 -5.67 0.49
N ALA A 363 -7.59 -5.13 -0.12
CA ALA A 363 -6.31 -5.82 -0.26
C ALA A 363 -5.50 -5.87 1.04
N THR A 364 -5.64 -4.86 1.91
CA THR A 364 -4.85 -4.71 3.14
C THR A 364 -5.05 -5.88 4.10
N ALA A 365 -3.96 -6.50 4.54
CA ALA A 365 -3.96 -7.53 5.57
C ALA A 365 -4.08 -6.94 6.98
N LEU A 366 -4.61 -7.73 7.92
CA LEU A 366 -4.49 -7.42 9.36
C LEU A 366 -3.02 -7.62 9.80
N THR A 367 -2.56 -6.82 10.75
CA THR A 367 -1.22 -6.96 11.35
C THR A 367 -1.09 -8.26 12.14
N ALA A 368 0.14 -8.76 12.31
CA ALA A 368 0.40 -9.97 13.09
C ALA A 368 -0.10 -9.88 14.56
N PRO A 369 0.04 -8.75 15.30
CA PRO A 369 -0.50 -8.61 16.64
C PRO A 369 -2.04 -8.66 16.70
N VAL A 370 -2.74 -8.10 15.71
CA VAL A 370 -4.22 -8.20 15.64
C VAL A 370 -4.63 -9.62 15.26
N CYS A 371 -4.00 -10.24 14.27
CA CYS A 371 -4.20 -11.65 13.93
C CYS A 371 -4.06 -12.57 15.16
N GLY A 372 -3.02 -12.34 15.98
CA GLY A 372 -2.74 -13.12 17.19
C GLY A 372 -3.80 -13.00 18.29
N GLN A 373 -4.54 -11.88 18.34
CA GLN A 373 -5.65 -11.67 19.28
C GLN A 373 -6.99 -12.17 18.71
N LEU A 374 -7.25 -11.88 17.43
CA LEU A 374 -8.53 -12.08 16.77
C LEU A 374 -8.75 -13.51 16.26
N TYR A 375 -7.72 -14.12 15.66
CA TYR A 375 -7.89 -15.40 14.96
C TYR A 375 -8.07 -16.61 15.91
N PRO A 376 -7.42 -16.72 17.08
CA PRO A 376 -7.64 -17.86 17.98
C PRO A 376 -9.11 -18.10 18.40
N PRO A 377 -9.87 -17.11 18.93
CA PRO A 377 -11.27 -17.33 19.31
C PRO A 377 -12.16 -17.65 18.11
N LEU A 378 -11.95 -16.98 16.95
CA LEU A 378 -12.72 -17.27 15.73
C LEU A 378 -12.42 -18.67 15.17
N ARG A 379 -11.14 -19.10 15.15
CA ARG A 379 -10.74 -20.45 14.75
C ARG A 379 -11.34 -21.52 15.65
N ALA A 380 -11.43 -21.27 16.96
CA ALA A 380 -12.10 -22.17 17.89
C ALA A 380 -13.62 -22.26 17.60
N ALA A 381 -14.27 -21.13 17.32
CA ALA A 381 -15.70 -21.09 17.01
C ALA A 381 -16.08 -21.80 15.69
N VAL A 382 -15.21 -21.77 14.68
CA VAL A 382 -15.44 -22.48 13.39
C VAL A 382 -14.88 -23.91 13.35
N ALA A 383 -14.19 -24.38 14.40
CA ALA A 383 -13.57 -25.69 14.41
C ALA A 383 -14.60 -26.82 14.23
N GLY A 384 -14.31 -27.76 13.33
CA GLY A 384 -15.17 -28.91 13.03
C GLY A 384 -16.43 -28.61 12.21
N LYS A 385 -16.67 -27.35 11.81
CA LYS A 385 -17.82 -26.96 10.97
C LYS A 385 -17.55 -27.19 9.49
N GLY A 386 -18.62 -27.39 8.71
CA GLY A 386 -18.54 -27.35 7.25
C GLY A 386 -18.29 -25.93 6.72
N GLU A 387 -17.78 -25.79 5.50
CA GLU A 387 -17.41 -24.47 4.93
C GLU A 387 -18.56 -23.45 4.98
N ARG A 388 -19.79 -23.87 4.63
CA ARG A 388 -21.01 -23.05 4.72
C ARG A 388 -21.28 -22.57 6.14
N GLU A 389 -21.29 -23.48 7.11
CA GLU A 389 -21.58 -23.19 8.52
C GLU A 389 -20.51 -22.31 9.17
N ALA A 390 -19.25 -22.51 8.79
CA ALA A 390 -18.13 -21.68 9.23
C ALA A 390 -18.26 -20.24 8.68
N ALA A 391 -18.57 -20.09 7.40
CA ALA A 391 -18.82 -18.78 6.80
C ALA A 391 -20.08 -18.11 7.39
N GLU A 392 -21.15 -18.86 7.65
CA GLU A 392 -22.39 -18.37 8.28
C GLU A 392 -22.15 -17.89 9.72
N LEU A 393 -21.31 -18.59 10.50
CA LEU A 393 -20.90 -18.12 11.83
C LEU A 393 -20.10 -16.81 11.77
N LEU A 394 -19.14 -16.70 10.83
CA LEU A 394 -18.38 -15.46 10.64
C LEU A 394 -19.30 -14.31 10.21
N LEU A 395 -20.28 -14.58 9.34
CA LEU A 395 -21.28 -13.60 8.90
C LEU A 395 -22.13 -13.08 10.06
N HIS A 396 -22.63 -13.97 10.91
CA HIS A 396 -23.43 -13.60 12.09
C HIS A 396 -22.59 -12.91 13.18
N TYR A 397 -21.29 -13.21 13.28
CA TYR A 397 -20.37 -12.43 14.10
C TYR A 397 -20.32 -10.95 13.65
N LEU A 398 -20.23 -10.67 12.34
CA LEU A 398 -20.34 -9.28 11.83
C LEU A 398 -21.71 -8.66 12.13
N HIS A 399 -22.80 -9.42 11.98
CA HIS A 399 -24.16 -8.93 12.25
C HIS A 399 -24.39 -8.51 13.70
N ARG A 400 -23.85 -9.27 14.66
CA ARG A 400 -24.16 -9.13 16.10
C ARG A 400 -23.10 -8.39 16.91
N ALA A 401 -21.82 -8.55 16.58
CA ALA A 401 -20.73 -8.03 17.41
C ALA A 401 -20.39 -6.55 17.12
N PHE A 402 -20.88 -6.00 16.00
CA PHE A 402 -20.58 -4.64 15.54
C PHE A 402 -21.87 -3.80 15.44
N PRO A 403 -21.98 -2.70 16.21
CA PRO A 403 -23.04 -1.70 16.03
C PRO A 403 -23.01 -1.07 14.63
N TYR A 404 -24.18 -0.78 14.08
CA TYR A 404 -24.32 -0.10 12.78
C TYR A 404 -24.48 1.41 12.97
N LYS A 405 -23.86 2.16 12.05
CA LYS A 405 -24.12 3.57 11.76
C LYS A 405 -23.46 3.89 10.42
N THR A 406 -24.12 4.68 9.59
CA THR A 406 -23.53 5.22 8.35
C THR A 406 -22.34 6.13 8.64
N ASP A 407 -21.39 6.16 7.71
CA ASP A 407 -20.23 7.06 7.72
C ASP A 407 -20.60 8.52 7.94
N GLU A 408 -21.58 9.06 7.20
CA GLU A 408 -22.03 10.45 7.38
C GLU A 408 -22.48 10.75 8.82
N ALA A 409 -23.14 9.79 9.48
CA ALA A 409 -23.58 9.95 10.87
C ALA A 409 -22.48 9.63 11.92
N GLN A 410 -21.37 8.99 11.53
CA GLN A 410 -20.21 8.73 12.39
C GLN A 410 -19.11 9.80 12.27
N PHE A 411 -18.80 10.22 11.05
CA PHE A 411 -17.66 11.08 10.69
C PHE A 411 -18.06 12.41 10.04
N GLY A 412 -19.30 12.57 9.57
CA GLY A 412 -19.75 13.75 8.81
C GLY A 412 -19.21 13.81 7.38
N ILE A 413 -18.67 12.70 6.90
CA ILE A 413 -18.23 12.44 5.52
C ILE A 413 -18.22 10.92 5.29
N GLU A 414 -18.35 10.51 4.02
CA GLU A 414 -18.01 9.18 3.52
C GLU A 414 -16.53 8.81 3.82
N ARG A 415 -16.28 7.66 4.49
CA ARG A 415 -14.98 7.21 4.99
C ARG A 415 -14.90 5.68 5.25
N THR A 416 -14.82 4.89 4.17
CA THR A 416 -14.42 3.47 4.21
C THR A 416 -13.24 3.18 5.14
N LEU A 417 -13.39 2.19 6.03
CA LEU A 417 -12.37 1.79 6.97
C LEU A 417 -11.46 0.67 6.45
N PHE A 418 -10.21 0.66 6.93
CA PHE A 418 -9.38 -0.53 6.92
C PHE A 418 -9.87 -1.52 7.98
N ALA A 419 -9.76 -2.83 7.71
CA ALA A 419 -10.38 -3.88 8.54
C ALA A 419 -9.98 -3.88 10.04
N GLU A 420 -8.84 -3.28 10.42
CA GLU A 420 -8.44 -3.10 11.83
C GLU A 420 -9.15 -1.93 12.52
N GLU A 421 -9.55 -0.89 11.80
CA GLU A 421 -10.25 0.28 12.37
C GLU A 421 -11.65 -0.10 12.90
N MET A 422 -12.23 -1.23 12.45
CA MET A 422 -13.42 -1.84 13.06
C MET A 422 -13.20 -2.30 14.52
N TYR A 423 -11.96 -2.38 15.00
CA TYR A 423 -11.60 -2.59 16.40
C TYR A 423 -11.11 -1.31 17.10
N TYR A 424 -11.31 -0.15 16.47
CA TYR A 424 -11.01 1.18 16.99
C TYR A 424 -12.26 2.06 17.10
N TYR A 425 -13.05 2.17 16.02
CA TYR A 425 -14.27 2.96 15.98
C TYR A 425 -15.48 2.20 16.53
N PRO A 426 -16.46 2.88 17.16
CA PRO A 426 -17.59 2.21 17.80
C PRO A 426 -18.61 1.59 16.83
N TYR A 427 -18.83 2.20 15.66
CA TYR A 427 -19.78 1.78 14.64
C TYR A 427 -19.10 1.46 13.29
N SER A 428 -19.83 0.76 12.41
CA SER A 428 -19.41 0.38 11.05
C SER A 428 -20.63 0.04 10.19
N ASP A 429 -20.56 0.30 8.90
CA ASP A 429 -21.59 0.07 7.88
C ASP A 429 -21.15 -0.98 6.83
N CYS A 430 -21.66 -0.91 5.60
CA CYS A 430 -21.72 -2.09 4.72
C CYS A 430 -20.39 -2.49 4.08
N GLU A 431 -19.52 -1.54 3.74
CA GLU A 431 -18.19 -1.87 3.20
C GLU A 431 -17.28 -2.41 4.28
N ASP A 432 -17.28 -1.80 5.47
CA ASP A 432 -16.38 -2.15 6.57
C ASP A 432 -16.55 -3.64 6.90
N ARG A 433 -17.81 -4.01 7.13
CA ARG A 433 -18.23 -5.36 7.47
C ARG A 433 -17.97 -6.33 6.33
N SER A 434 -18.17 -5.92 5.08
CA SER A 434 -17.91 -6.76 3.91
C SER A 434 -16.40 -7.00 3.69
N ILE A 435 -15.58 -5.97 3.90
CA ILE A 435 -14.12 -6.02 3.87
C ILE A 435 -13.60 -6.95 4.97
N LEU A 436 -13.99 -6.75 6.24
CA LEU A 436 -13.57 -7.62 7.34
C LEU A 436 -14.08 -9.04 7.18
N PHE A 437 -15.35 -9.24 6.79
CA PHE A 437 -15.89 -10.58 6.51
C PHE A 437 -15.06 -11.30 5.44
N ALA A 438 -14.72 -10.62 4.34
CA ALA A 438 -13.93 -11.21 3.29
C ALA A 438 -12.48 -11.53 3.74
N ARG A 439 -11.86 -10.65 4.55
CA ARG A 439 -10.57 -10.96 5.20
C ARG A 439 -10.65 -12.22 6.07
N LEU A 440 -11.68 -12.34 6.90
CA LEU A 440 -11.88 -13.50 7.78
C LEU A 440 -12.15 -14.79 7.00
N VAL A 441 -12.96 -14.75 5.93
CA VAL A 441 -13.19 -15.90 5.05
C VAL A 441 -11.89 -16.36 4.38
N LYS A 442 -11.09 -15.43 3.84
CA LYS A 442 -9.81 -15.75 3.20
C LYS A 442 -8.82 -16.34 4.20
N ASP A 443 -8.60 -15.66 5.32
CA ASP A 443 -7.51 -15.98 6.26
C ASP A 443 -7.85 -17.14 7.22
N LEU A 444 -9.15 -17.38 7.52
CA LEU A 444 -9.58 -18.47 8.39
C LEU A 444 -10.04 -19.72 7.65
N LEU A 445 -10.74 -19.59 6.52
CA LEU A 445 -11.37 -20.71 5.80
C LEU A 445 -10.62 -21.10 4.51
N GLY A 446 -9.75 -20.23 3.98
CA GLY A 446 -9.04 -20.49 2.72
C GLY A 446 -9.98 -20.66 1.53
N LEU A 447 -10.98 -19.77 1.43
CA LEU A 447 -11.95 -19.72 0.34
C LEU A 447 -11.78 -18.44 -0.46
N ASP A 448 -12.01 -18.53 -1.78
CA ASP A 448 -12.03 -17.35 -2.64
C ASP A 448 -13.26 -16.52 -2.33
N VAL A 449 -13.09 -15.20 -2.26
CA VAL A 449 -14.14 -14.25 -1.90
C VAL A 449 -14.07 -13.02 -2.79
N VAL A 450 -15.22 -12.46 -3.11
CA VAL A 450 -15.37 -11.20 -3.84
C VAL A 450 -16.22 -10.22 -3.05
N LEU A 451 -15.94 -8.92 -3.18
CA LEU A 451 -16.90 -7.88 -2.79
C LEU A 451 -17.80 -7.54 -3.97
N LEU A 452 -19.01 -7.09 -3.65
CA LEU A 452 -20.07 -6.72 -4.58
C LEU A 452 -20.45 -5.27 -4.29
N TYR A 453 -20.07 -4.35 -5.16
CA TYR A 453 -20.37 -2.93 -5.04
C TYR A 453 -21.65 -2.60 -5.82
N TYR A 454 -22.73 -2.29 -5.11
CA TYR A 454 -23.97 -1.75 -5.64
C TYR A 454 -24.01 -0.23 -5.41
N PRO A 455 -24.88 0.55 -6.10
CA PRO A 455 -24.90 2.01 -6.00
C PRO A 455 -25.14 2.60 -4.59
N ALA A 456 -25.66 1.82 -3.64
CA ALA A 456 -25.95 2.25 -2.27
C ALA A 456 -25.76 1.12 -1.25
N HIS A 457 -24.93 0.11 -1.58
CA HIS A 457 -24.70 -1.06 -0.73
C HIS A 457 -23.44 -1.83 -1.14
N ILE A 458 -22.74 -2.43 -0.18
CA ILE A 458 -21.67 -3.39 -0.41
C ILE A 458 -21.98 -4.69 0.33
N ALA A 459 -21.83 -5.80 -0.38
CA ALA A 459 -21.90 -7.15 0.17
C ALA A 459 -20.66 -7.97 -0.24
N ALA A 460 -20.56 -9.21 0.24
CA ALA A 460 -19.57 -10.17 -0.24
C ALA A 460 -20.23 -11.39 -0.92
N ALA A 461 -19.44 -12.18 -1.63
CA ALA A 461 -19.83 -13.51 -2.07
C ALA A 461 -18.63 -14.49 -2.05
N VAL A 462 -18.89 -15.73 -1.65
CA VAL A 462 -17.85 -16.74 -1.36
C VAL A 462 -17.95 -17.90 -2.34
N CYS A 463 -16.81 -18.30 -2.92
CA CYS A 463 -16.71 -19.52 -3.73
C CYS A 463 -16.42 -20.71 -2.80
N PHE A 464 -17.48 -21.39 -2.38
CA PHE A 464 -17.39 -22.65 -1.63
C PHE A 464 -16.85 -23.79 -2.52
N LYS A 465 -16.18 -24.78 -1.92
CA LYS A 465 -15.66 -25.94 -2.67
C LYS A 465 -16.73 -26.99 -2.95
N GLY A 466 -17.77 -27.05 -2.09
CA GLY A 466 -18.96 -27.87 -2.28
C GLY A 466 -20.15 -27.09 -2.83
N GLU A 467 -21.21 -27.79 -3.26
CA GLU A 467 -22.45 -27.16 -3.69
C GLU A 467 -23.19 -26.50 -2.52
N VAL A 468 -23.03 -25.18 -2.38
CA VAL A 468 -23.83 -24.36 -1.47
C VAL A 468 -25.00 -23.75 -2.22
N LYS A 469 -26.21 -24.10 -1.76
CA LYS A 469 -27.47 -23.50 -2.21
C LYS A 469 -27.54 -22.05 -1.78
N GLY A 470 -27.91 -21.18 -2.72
CA GLY A 470 -28.21 -19.78 -2.44
C GLY A 470 -28.29 -18.93 -3.70
N ASP A 471 -28.70 -17.69 -3.52
CA ASP A 471 -28.48 -16.63 -4.50
C ASP A 471 -26.98 -16.51 -4.73
N TYR A 472 -26.60 -16.25 -5.98
CA TYR A 472 -25.21 -16.40 -6.39
C TYR A 472 -24.86 -15.53 -7.59
N MET A 473 -23.56 -15.30 -7.76
CA MET A 473 -22.99 -14.68 -8.94
C MET A 473 -22.04 -15.67 -9.62
N GLN A 474 -22.12 -15.75 -10.95
CA GLN A 474 -21.32 -16.67 -11.76
C GLN A 474 -20.18 -15.90 -12.43
N LEU A 475 -18.95 -16.06 -11.93
CA LEU A 475 -17.76 -15.40 -12.48
C LEU A 475 -16.93 -16.42 -13.28
N GLY A 476 -17.15 -16.46 -14.60
CA GLY A 476 -16.57 -17.51 -15.44
C GLY A 476 -17.10 -18.88 -15.03
N ASN A 477 -16.21 -19.80 -14.65
CA ASN A 477 -16.57 -21.13 -14.16
C ASN A 477 -16.81 -21.21 -12.65
N LYS A 478 -16.43 -20.20 -11.86
CA LYS A 478 -16.61 -20.18 -10.39
C LYS A 478 -17.99 -19.64 -10.00
N ARG A 479 -18.64 -20.29 -9.04
CA ARG A 479 -19.92 -19.89 -8.42
C ARG A 479 -19.63 -19.24 -7.07
N TYR A 480 -19.95 -17.95 -6.94
CA TYR A 480 -19.81 -17.22 -5.68
C TYR A 480 -21.20 -17.03 -5.06
N VAL A 481 -21.44 -17.61 -3.89
CA VAL A 481 -22.73 -17.54 -3.17
C VAL A 481 -22.75 -16.29 -2.28
N ILE A 482 -23.86 -15.56 -2.26
CA ILE A 482 -23.98 -14.26 -1.58
C ILE A 482 -23.86 -14.42 -0.06
N CYS A 483 -23.07 -13.53 0.56
CA CYS A 483 -22.86 -13.43 2.00
C CYS A 483 -22.90 -11.94 2.39
N ASP A 484 -24.06 -11.45 2.80
CA ASP A 484 -24.27 -10.04 3.08
C ASP A 484 -24.06 -9.72 4.58
N ALA A 485 -23.00 -8.98 4.90
CA ALA A 485 -22.63 -8.66 6.28
C ALA A 485 -23.48 -7.53 6.92
N THR A 486 -24.46 -6.99 6.17
CA THR A 486 -25.40 -5.94 6.60
C THR A 486 -26.87 -6.27 6.36
N TYR A 487 -27.20 -7.38 5.70
CA TYR A 487 -28.55 -7.96 5.74
C TYR A 487 -28.72 -8.75 7.05
N ILE A 488 -29.09 -8.06 8.12
CA ILE A 488 -29.01 -8.58 9.49
C ILE A 488 -29.96 -9.76 9.71
N GLY A 489 -29.41 -10.89 10.18
CA GLY A 489 -30.15 -12.13 10.39
C GLY A 489 -30.27 -13.01 9.14
N ALA A 490 -29.73 -12.58 8.00
CA ALA A 490 -29.61 -13.40 6.80
C ALA A 490 -28.51 -14.46 6.95
N GLY A 491 -28.71 -15.61 6.31
CA GLY A 491 -27.75 -16.71 6.22
C GLY A 491 -26.90 -16.65 4.95
N VAL A 492 -26.00 -17.62 4.81
CA VAL A 492 -25.24 -17.81 3.56
C VAL A 492 -26.20 -18.18 2.44
N GLY A 493 -26.17 -17.40 1.36
CA GLY A 493 -27.02 -17.55 0.18
C GLY A 493 -28.23 -16.63 0.12
N GLU A 494 -28.45 -15.77 1.11
CA GLU A 494 -29.61 -14.88 1.16
C GLU A 494 -29.23 -13.45 0.76
N ALA A 495 -29.63 -13.03 -0.43
CA ALA A 495 -29.47 -11.65 -0.89
C ALA A 495 -30.65 -10.76 -0.46
N MET A 496 -30.41 -9.47 -0.24
CA MET A 496 -31.48 -8.49 -0.09
C MET A 496 -32.37 -8.49 -1.36
N PRO A 497 -33.71 -8.54 -1.24
CA PRO A 497 -34.62 -8.66 -2.38
C PRO A 497 -34.39 -7.60 -3.48
N ASP A 498 -34.16 -6.35 -3.09
CA ASP A 498 -34.01 -5.21 -4.00
C ASP A 498 -32.68 -5.21 -4.77
N LEU A 499 -31.67 -5.93 -4.27
CA LEU A 499 -30.36 -6.04 -4.93
C LEU A 499 -30.34 -7.12 -6.03
N LYS A 500 -31.27 -8.08 -6.00
CA LYS A 500 -31.28 -9.28 -6.89
C LYS A 500 -31.25 -8.98 -8.39
N ARG A 501 -31.75 -7.82 -8.78
CA ARG A 501 -31.82 -7.36 -10.19
C ARG A 501 -30.87 -6.20 -10.49
N THR A 502 -30.13 -5.74 -9.49
CA THR A 502 -29.22 -4.60 -9.59
C THR A 502 -27.82 -5.12 -9.95
N PRO A 503 -27.21 -4.70 -11.07
CA PRO A 503 -25.85 -5.12 -11.42
C PRO A 503 -24.83 -4.63 -10.38
N ALA A 504 -24.02 -5.55 -9.86
CA ALA A 504 -22.87 -5.21 -9.02
C ALA A 504 -21.61 -4.94 -9.86
N GLN A 505 -20.76 -4.04 -9.37
CA GLN A 505 -19.34 -4.02 -9.72
C GLN A 505 -18.60 -5.02 -8.81
N VAL A 506 -17.76 -5.87 -9.40
CA VAL A 506 -17.19 -7.04 -8.69
C VAL A 506 -15.73 -6.83 -8.36
N VAL A 507 -15.37 -7.20 -7.14
CA VAL A 507 -14.03 -7.05 -6.57
C VAL A 507 -13.42 -8.43 -6.34
N ARG A 508 -12.38 -8.80 -7.08
CA ARG A 508 -11.61 -10.00 -6.73
C ARG A 508 -10.65 -9.71 -5.60
N ILE A 509 -10.76 -10.47 -4.51
CA ILE A 509 -9.80 -10.49 -3.40
C ILE A 509 -9.01 -11.81 -3.35
N ASP A 510 -9.19 -12.73 -4.31
CA ASP A 510 -8.52 -14.04 -4.36
C ASP A 510 -7.03 -13.95 -4.72
#